data_AF-A0A7V2UAR0-F1
#
_entry.id   AF-A0A7V2UAR0-F1
#
_cell.length_a   1.000
_cell.length_b   1.000
_cell.length_c   1.000
_cell.angle_alpha   90.00
_cell.angle_beta   90.00
_cell.angle_gamma   90.00
#
_symmetry.space_group_name_H-M   'P 1'
#
loop_
_entity.id
_entity.type
_entity.pdbx_description
1 polymer ?
#
loop_
_entity_poly.entity_id
_entity_poly.type
_entity_poly.pdbx_seq_one_letter_code
_entity_poly.pdbx_strand_id
1 'polypeptide(L)'
;MAPGLMFGMGLDDGAGGYTDPGTGLYQLTGGSLTITRTPPFFEGSPLGAAVWLAIAGTGTFLLGDASTTGSLSETDPPQTTGEEVGVGLVLRPLPIYPGDAATFRGWGTVGLIGVLLNNGRVIADGYGQDRDLDLRSFTLVASAAGSQGFPVLQGDGTQAGWYAQNHGRLLLPTYFDPATSVAFWGTAAVDEEPVFPVNALAIALSNIVDPPEFTIALLAPDHGAVPEGTTGSILGIWDIRLGTPLPQGAWADLFFRYDDALAASLGLNELDLKVYHFDGLAWAPLATLVLPDENIAIISGVTSFSPFAVGLNISNQVPEPASLALLALGGLALLRRRRRS
;
A
#
# COMPACT_ATOMS: atom_id res chain seq x y z
N MET A 1 5.16 9.57 28.30
CA MET A 1 4.35 9.73 27.07
C MET A 1 5.26 10.17 25.95
N ALA A 2 5.13 9.57 24.78
CA ALA A 2 5.83 10.02 23.59
C ALA A 2 5.32 11.41 23.15
N PRO A 3 6.15 12.48 23.01
CA PRO A 3 5.80 13.63 22.19
C PRO A 3 5.14 13.29 20.85
N GLY A 4 4.17 14.12 20.45
CA GLY A 4 3.46 13.94 19.20
C GLY A 4 2.00 14.39 19.25
N LEU A 5 1.33 14.21 18.12
CA LEU A 5 -0.13 14.34 18.00
C LEU A 5 -0.73 12.94 18.14
N MET A 6 -1.79 12.79 18.94
CA MET A 6 -2.40 11.49 19.22
C MET A 6 -3.89 11.53 18.90
N PHE A 7 -4.36 10.54 18.15
CA PHE A 7 -5.77 10.38 17.79
C PHE A 7 -6.21 8.94 18.06
N GLY A 8 -7.32 8.77 18.81
CA GLY A 8 -7.79 7.44 19.23
C GLY A 8 -6.91 6.84 20.33
N MET A 9 -6.86 7.52 21.48
CA MET A 9 -6.08 7.08 22.64
C MET A 9 -7.04 6.71 23.77
N GLY A 10 -6.84 5.53 24.36
CA GLY A 10 -7.51 5.09 25.57
C GLY A 10 -6.85 5.66 26.83
N LEU A 11 -7.50 5.53 27.96
CA LEU A 11 -6.95 5.93 29.26
C LEU A 11 -5.94 4.90 29.74
N ASP A 12 -4.72 5.32 30.04
CA ASP A 12 -3.72 4.47 30.69
C ASP A 12 -4.27 3.98 32.04
N ASP A 13 -4.26 2.66 32.25
CA ASP A 13 -4.75 2.03 33.47
C ASP A 13 -3.71 2.03 34.62
N GLY A 14 -2.49 2.52 34.35
CA GLY A 14 -1.39 2.56 35.30
C GLY A 14 -0.70 1.22 35.53
N ALA A 15 -1.14 0.15 34.88
CA ALA A 15 -0.56 -1.19 34.88
C ALA A 15 0.09 -1.58 33.53
N GLY A 16 0.19 -0.62 32.61
CA GLY A 16 0.72 -0.82 31.26
C GLY A 16 -0.33 -1.25 30.24
N GLY A 17 -1.61 -1.24 30.62
CA GLY A 17 -2.75 -1.42 29.74
C GLY A 17 -3.50 -0.12 29.45
N TYR A 18 -4.51 -0.21 28.60
CA TYR A 18 -5.44 0.88 28.33
C TYR A 18 -6.86 0.45 28.68
N THR A 19 -7.56 1.35 29.38
CA THR A 19 -8.99 1.29 29.68
C THR A 19 -9.73 2.33 28.85
N ASP A 20 -11.01 2.10 28.55
CA ASP A 20 -11.87 3.02 27.80
C ASP A 20 -11.30 3.45 26.42
N PRO A 21 -11.47 2.63 25.37
CA PRO A 21 -10.93 2.94 24.04
C PRO A 21 -11.47 4.27 23.51
N GLY A 22 -10.57 5.14 23.06
CA GLY A 22 -10.92 6.46 22.54
C GLY A 22 -11.16 6.45 21.04
N THR A 23 -12.00 7.36 20.54
CA THR A 23 -12.14 7.64 19.11
C THR A 23 -11.59 9.02 18.79
N GLY A 24 -10.68 9.12 17.83
CA GLY A 24 -10.14 10.38 17.33
C GLY A 24 -10.23 10.47 15.82
N LEU A 25 -10.69 11.61 15.32
CA LEU A 25 -10.71 11.97 13.91
C LEU A 25 -10.02 13.31 13.72
N TYR A 26 -9.06 13.36 12.82
CA TYR A 26 -8.47 14.61 12.33
C TYR A 26 -8.67 14.73 10.82
N GLN A 27 -9.10 15.91 10.37
CA GLN A 27 -9.31 16.19 8.96
C GLN A 27 -8.49 17.41 8.56
N LEU A 28 -7.51 17.22 7.68
CA LEU A 28 -6.68 18.26 7.11
C LEU A 28 -7.10 18.53 5.66
N THR A 29 -8.22 19.23 5.48
CA THR A 29 -8.76 19.52 4.14
C THR A 29 -8.10 20.73 3.47
N GLY A 30 -7.21 21.44 4.18
CA GLY A 30 -6.42 22.56 3.67
C GLY A 30 -5.46 23.10 4.72
N GLY A 31 -4.60 24.04 4.34
CA GLY A 31 -3.59 24.62 5.23
C GLY A 31 -2.42 23.67 5.52
N SER A 32 -1.65 23.97 6.57
CA SER A 32 -0.47 23.20 6.96
C SER A 32 -0.54 22.77 8.41
N LEU A 33 -0.21 21.50 8.67
CA LEU A 33 0.09 20.96 9.99
C LEU A 33 1.60 20.68 10.07
N THR A 34 2.30 21.44 10.90
CA THR A 34 3.75 21.33 11.07
C THR A 34 4.09 20.80 12.45
N ILE A 35 4.88 19.74 12.52
CA ILE A 35 5.29 19.10 13.78
C ILE A 35 6.77 19.37 14.02
N THR A 36 7.11 19.86 15.21
CA THR A 36 8.51 20.11 15.58
C THR A 36 9.22 18.80 15.91
N ARG A 37 10.39 18.59 15.31
CA ARG A 37 11.27 17.45 15.61
C ARG A 37 11.67 17.47 17.08
N THR A 38 11.87 16.29 17.64
CA THR A 38 12.39 16.11 19.00
C THR A 38 13.56 15.14 18.99
N PRO A 39 14.39 15.14 20.04
CA PRO A 39 15.27 14.02 20.32
C PRO A 39 14.47 12.70 20.42
N PRO A 40 15.14 11.54 20.24
CA PRO A 40 14.57 10.22 20.45
C PRO A 40 13.89 10.07 21.81
N PHE A 41 12.81 9.27 21.88
CA PHE A 41 12.15 8.99 23.16
C PHE A 41 13.04 8.29 24.18
N PHE A 42 13.97 7.47 23.69
CA PHE A 42 14.99 6.77 24.45
C PHE A 42 16.24 6.60 23.57
N GLU A 43 17.39 6.41 24.21
CA GLU A 43 18.67 6.24 23.51
C GLU A 43 18.59 5.08 22.51
N GLY A 44 18.98 5.34 21.25
CA GLY A 44 18.92 4.39 20.15
C GLY A 44 17.56 4.24 19.47
N SER A 45 16.49 4.88 19.97
CA SER A 45 15.19 4.86 19.29
C SER A 45 15.25 5.63 17.97
N PRO A 46 14.70 5.10 16.87
CA PRO A 46 14.54 5.86 15.64
C PRO A 46 13.34 6.82 15.69
N LEU A 47 12.60 6.84 16.80
CA LEU A 47 11.37 7.63 16.95
C LEU A 47 11.59 8.83 17.89
N GLY A 48 11.36 10.03 17.35
CA GLY A 48 11.11 11.27 18.09
C GLY A 48 9.62 11.60 18.00
N ALA A 49 9.24 12.88 17.94
CA ALA A 49 7.83 13.27 17.78
C ALA A 49 7.15 12.51 16.64
N ALA A 50 5.88 12.13 16.82
CA ALA A 50 5.14 11.40 15.80
C ALA A 50 3.65 11.74 15.75
N VAL A 51 3.01 11.40 14.65
CA VAL A 51 1.55 11.31 14.57
C VAL A 51 1.14 9.89 14.93
N TRP A 52 0.44 9.74 16.05
CA TRP A 52 -0.01 8.46 16.59
C TRP A 52 -1.49 8.26 16.30
N LEU A 53 -1.81 7.16 15.62
CA LEU A 53 -3.19 6.74 15.35
C LEU A 53 -3.46 5.43 16.08
N ALA A 54 -4.53 5.40 16.88
CA ALA A 54 -5.00 4.20 17.59
C ALA A 54 -3.96 3.58 18.52
N ILE A 55 -3.53 4.31 19.55
CA ILE A 55 -2.74 3.72 20.65
C ILE A 55 -3.62 2.74 21.45
N ALA A 56 -4.89 3.11 21.63
CA ALA A 56 -5.96 2.26 22.15
C ALA A 56 -7.33 2.84 21.71
N GLY A 57 -8.06 2.10 20.89
CA GLY A 57 -9.31 2.52 20.25
C GLY A 57 -9.15 2.83 18.75
N THR A 58 -9.85 3.85 18.26
CA THR A 58 -9.94 4.16 16.83
C THR A 58 -9.35 5.52 16.49
N GLY A 59 -8.31 5.54 15.66
CA GLY A 59 -7.66 6.77 15.19
C GLY A 59 -7.79 6.93 13.68
N THR A 60 -8.34 8.04 13.22
CA THR A 60 -8.46 8.36 11.79
C THR A 60 -7.83 9.71 11.47
N PHE A 61 -6.95 9.73 10.47
CA PHE A 61 -6.40 10.94 9.88
C PHE A 61 -6.79 11.02 8.40
N LEU A 62 -7.49 12.10 8.02
CA LEU A 62 -7.86 12.38 6.64
C LEU A 62 -6.99 13.52 6.09
N LEU A 63 -6.16 13.23 5.10
CA LEU A 63 -5.36 14.21 4.37
C LEU A 63 -6.10 14.63 3.09
N GLY A 64 -6.87 15.71 3.20
CA GLY A 64 -7.70 16.18 2.11
C GLY A 64 -9.05 15.49 1.96
N ASP A 65 -9.79 16.00 0.99
CA ASP A 65 -11.10 15.53 0.54
C ASP A 65 -11.18 15.58 -1.00
N ALA A 66 -12.38 15.49 -1.57
CA ALA A 66 -12.58 15.55 -3.01
C ALA A 66 -12.13 16.87 -3.66
N SER A 67 -12.11 17.97 -2.91
CA SER A 67 -11.87 19.33 -3.44
C SER A 67 -10.47 19.83 -3.14
N THR A 68 -9.98 19.63 -1.93
CA THR A 68 -8.73 20.22 -1.45
C THR A 68 -7.93 19.26 -0.58
N THR A 69 -6.64 19.54 -0.42
CA THR A 69 -5.77 18.86 0.54
C THR A 69 -4.94 19.87 1.32
N GLY A 70 -4.46 19.48 2.50
CA GLY A 70 -3.44 20.24 3.23
C GLY A 70 -2.05 19.60 3.15
N SER A 71 -1.10 20.20 3.86
CA SER A 71 0.27 19.70 3.96
C SER A 71 0.59 19.24 5.39
N LEU A 72 1.09 18.02 5.51
CA LEU A 72 1.67 17.51 6.75
C LEU A 72 3.19 17.56 6.63
N SER A 73 3.86 18.30 7.50
CA SER A 73 5.31 18.52 7.42
C SER A 73 5.94 18.58 8.80
N GLU A 74 7.27 18.55 8.85
CA GLU A 74 8.04 18.76 10.07
C GLU A 74 8.89 20.04 10.05
N THR A 75 9.39 20.45 11.22
CA THR A 75 10.29 21.60 11.37
C THR A 75 11.27 21.38 12.52
N ASP A 76 12.36 22.11 12.50
CA ASP A 76 13.38 22.05 13.55
C ASP A 76 12.88 22.73 14.82
N PRO A 77 13.31 22.25 16.00
CA PRO A 77 13.09 23.01 17.22
C PRO A 77 13.80 24.37 17.13
N PRO A 78 13.31 25.40 17.85
CA PRO A 78 13.94 26.73 17.86
C PRO A 78 15.40 26.72 18.31
N GLN A 79 15.81 25.69 19.06
CA GLN A 79 17.19 25.42 19.45
C GLN A 79 17.46 23.94 19.18
N THR A 80 18.39 23.65 18.27
CA THR A 80 18.80 22.28 17.95
C THR A 80 19.86 21.78 18.91
N THR A 81 19.72 20.54 19.37
CA THR A 81 20.75 19.82 20.14
C THR A 81 21.64 18.97 19.22
N GLY A 82 21.21 18.74 17.98
CA GLY A 82 21.90 17.88 17.01
C GLY A 82 21.53 16.40 17.15
N GLU A 83 20.65 16.08 18.09
CA GLU A 83 20.15 14.73 18.34
C GLU A 83 18.74 14.51 17.80
N GLU A 84 18.13 15.53 17.18
CA GLU A 84 16.78 15.44 16.64
C GLU A 84 16.65 14.41 15.51
N VAL A 85 15.60 13.59 15.59
CA VAL A 85 15.21 12.65 14.53
C VAL A 85 13.96 13.14 13.81
N GLY A 86 13.72 12.58 12.61
CA GLY A 86 12.54 12.90 11.80
C GLY A 86 11.23 12.55 12.51
N VAL A 87 10.15 13.25 12.15
CA VAL A 87 8.83 13.01 12.72
C VAL A 87 8.24 11.73 12.14
N GLY A 88 7.78 10.83 13.00
CA GLY A 88 7.18 9.56 12.59
C GLY A 88 5.69 9.65 12.27
N LEU A 89 5.18 8.65 11.56
CA LEU A 89 3.75 8.35 11.46
C LEU A 89 3.53 6.91 11.93
N VAL A 90 2.75 6.74 12.99
CA VAL A 90 2.62 5.47 13.69
C VAL A 90 1.15 5.08 13.77
N LEU A 91 0.79 4.04 13.04
CA LEU A 91 -0.56 3.48 13.01
C LEU A 91 -0.58 2.21 13.83
N ARG A 92 -1.40 2.20 14.88
CA ARG A 92 -1.64 1.05 15.76
C ARG A 92 -0.30 0.50 16.31
N PRO A 93 0.41 1.28 17.15
CA PRO A 93 1.73 0.91 17.67
C PRO A 93 1.73 -0.36 18.52
N LEU A 94 0.58 -0.70 19.12
CA LEU A 94 0.40 -1.91 19.93
C LEU A 94 -0.73 -2.76 19.32
N PRO A 95 -0.49 -3.46 18.20
CA PRO A 95 -1.53 -4.21 17.49
C PRO A 95 -2.16 -5.36 18.30
N ILE A 96 -1.64 -5.64 19.49
CA ILE A 96 -2.04 -6.71 20.38
C ILE A 96 -3.40 -6.49 21.05
N TYR A 97 -3.88 -5.24 21.12
CA TYR A 97 -5.15 -4.94 21.77
C TYR A 97 -6.32 -5.20 20.80
N PRO A 98 -7.24 -6.12 21.14
CA PRO A 98 -8.42 -6.38 20.32
C PRO A 98 -9.34 -5.15 20.37
N GLY A 99 -9.75 -4.65 19.21
CA GLY A 99 -10.64 -3.49 19.10
C GLY A 99 -9.98 -2.24 18.51
N ASP A 100 -8.65 -2.21 18.38
CA ASP A 100 -7.94 -1.06 17.85
C ASP A 100 -7.99 -0.98 16.32
N ALA A 101 -8.22 0.22 15.78
CA ALA A 101 -8.25 0.47 14.34
C ALA A 101 -7.64 1.83 13.99
N ALA A 102 -6.64 1.83 13.10
CA ALA A 102 -5.97 3.04 12.62
C ALA A 102 -6.21 3.20 11.12
N THR A 103 -6.63 4.39 10.69
CA THR A 103 -6.75 4.73 9.26
C THR A 103 -6.07 6.06 8.96
N PHE A 104 -5.14 6.05 8.01
CA PHE A 104 -4.66 7.24 7.33
C PHE A 104 -5.18 7.19 5.88
N ARG A 105 -5.95 8.19 5.46
CA ARG A 105 -6.56 8.21 4.12
C ARG A 105 -6.46 9.58 3.48
N GLY A 106 -6.19 9.62 2.18
CA GLY A 106 -6.26 10.86 1.42
C GLY A 106 -5.30 10.93 0.25
N TRP A 107 -4.91 12.15 -0.10
CA TRP A 107 -3.98 12.47 -1.18
C TRP A 107 -3.20 13.74 -0.84
N GLY A 108 -2.08 13.96 -1.52
CA GLY A 108 -1.12 15.02 -1.28
C GLY A 108 0.24 14.47 -0.84
N THR A 109 1.16 15.38 -0.52
CA THR A 109 2.51 15.03 -0.07
C THR A 109 2.61 15.12 1.44
N VAL A 110 3.15 14.07 2.06
CA VAL A 110 3.52 14.04 3.48
C VAL A 110 5.03 14.28 3.59
N GLY A 111 5.41 15.45 4.08
CA GLY A 111 6.79 15.87 4.29
C GLY A 111 7.32 15.54 5.69
N LEU A 112 6.99 14.35 6.20
CA LEU A 112 7.58 13.79 7.42
C LEU A 112 8.71 12.84 7.02
N ILE A 113 9.83 12.85 7.76
CA ILE A 113 11.03 12.07 7.36
C ILE A 113 11.40 10.96 8.34
N GLY A 114 10.67 10.79 9.44
CA GLY A 114 10.92 9.74 10.42
C GLY A 114 10.59 8.33 9.91
N VAL A 115 10.23 7.45 10.84
CA VAL A 115 9.74 6.10 10.51
C VAL A 115 8.22 6.13 10.30
N LEU A 116 7.75 5.46 9.25
CA LEU A 116 6.35 5.11 9.06
C LEU A 116 6.13 3.67 9.56
N LEU A 117 5.53 3.52 10.75
CA LEU A 117 5.13 2.21 11.27
C LEU A 117 3.64 1.99 10.96
N ASN A 118 3.34 1.07 10.04
CA ASN A 118 1.97 0.79 9.61
C ASN A 118 1.49 -0.58 10.08
N ASN A 119 0.69 -0.59 11.15
CA ASN A 119 -0.10 -1.77 11.56
C ASN A 119 -1.62 -1.53 11.42
N GLY A 120 -1.99 -0.49 10.67
CA GLY A 120 -3.38 -0.13 10.35
C GLY A 120 -3.58 -0.04 8.84
N ARG A 121 -4.45 0.86 8.39
CA ARG A 121 -4.75 1.07 6.98
C ARG A 121 -4.23 2.40 6.49
N VAL A 122 -3.44 2.37 5.43
CA VAL A 122 -3.05 3.56 4.67
C VAL A 122 -3.69 3.48 3.30
N ILE A 123 -4.50 4.48 2.97
CA ILE A 123 -5.35 4.50 1.78
C ILE A 123 -5.04 5.74 0.95
N ALA A 124 -4.41 5.56 -0.21
CA ALA A 124 -4.36 6.57 -1.25
C ALA A 124 -5.75 6.67 -1.91
N ASP A 125 -6.44 7.78 -1.69
CA ASP A 125 -7.78 8.00 -2.24
C ASP A 125 -7.77 9.20 -3.18
N GLY A 126 -8.00 8.92 -4.47
CA GLY A 126 -8.06 9.96 -5.48
C GLY A 126 -9.34 10.78 -5.45
N TYR A 127 -10.36 10.36 -4.70
CA TYR A 127 -11.68 10.97 -4.68
C TYR A 127 -12.26 11.17 -6.11
N GLY A 128 -12.01 10.21 -7.00
CA GLY A 128 -12.51 10.20 -8.37
C GLY A 128 -11.66 11.01 -9.36
N GLN A 129 -10.44 11.39 -8.99
CA GLN A 129 -9.44 12.03 -9.86
C GLN A 129 -8.09 11.37 -9.64
N ASP A 130 -7.26 11.31 -10.68
CA ASP A 130 -5.89 10.79 -10.56
C ASP A 130 -5.10 11.64 -9.56
N ARG A 131 -4.80 11.07 -8.39
CA ARG A 131 -4.07 11.76 -7.32
C ARG A 131 -3.16 10.84 -6.55
N ASP A 132 -2.06 11.42 -6.12
CA ASP A 132 -1.05 10.73 -5.36
C ASP A 132 -1.23 10.96 -3.87
N LEU A 133 -1.07 9.90 -3.08
CA LEU A 133 -0.61 10.01 -1.70
C LEU A 133 0.89 9.71 -1.69
N ASP A 134 1.69 10.76 -1.53
CA ASP A 134 3.15 10.67 -1.55
C ASP A 134 3.74 10.62 -0.15
N LEU A 135 4.26 9.45 0.21
CA LEU A 135 4.89 9.16 1.49
C LEU A 135 6.38 8.82 1.31
N ARG A 136 7.00 9.13 0.17
CA ARG A 136 8.41 8.78 -0.13
C ARG A 136 9.43 9.48 0.77
N SER A 137 9.03 10.51 1.51
CA SER A 137 9.93 11.26 2.40
C SER A 137 10.33 10.50 3.65
N PHE A 138 9.59 9.48 4.07
CA PHE A 138 9.95 8.66 5.23
C PHE A 138 11.26 7.91 4.98
N THR A 139 12.08 7.81 6.02
CA THR A 139 13.38 7.11 5.96
C THR A 139 13.23 5.59 5.99
N LEU A 140 12.17 5.09 6.61
CA LEU A 140 11.86 3.67 6.72
C LEU A 140 10.35 3.46 6.79
N VAL A 141 9.86 2.42 6.11
CA VAL A 141 8.48 1.93 6.23
C VAL A 141 8.53 0.56 6.86
N ALA A 142 7.88 0.40 8.00
CA ALA A 142 7.91 -0.81 8.80
C ALA A 142 6.49 -1.30 9.14
N SER A 143 6.37 -2.58 9.46
CA SER A 143 5.15 -3.19 9.97
C SER A 143 5.48 -4.39 10.85
N ALA A 144 4.63 -4.61 11.85
CA ALA A 144 4.55 -5.85 12.62
C ALA A 144 3.22 -6.59 12.35
N ALA A 145 2.34 -6.05 11.51
CA ALA A 145 1.04 -6.67 11.26
C ALA A 145 1.19 -8.00 10.52
N GLY A 146 0.84 -9.11 11.18
CA GLY A 146 0.98 -10.46 10.65
C GLY A 146 2.07 -11.30 11.31
N SER A 147 2.91 -10.74 12.19
CA SER A 147 3.82 -11.55 13.01
C SER A 147 3.07 -12.26 14.13
N GLN A 148 3.73 -13.25 14.74
CA GLN A 148 3.20 -13.98 15.87
C GLN A 148 2.81 -13.01 17.01
N GLY A 149 1.53 -13.02 17.40
CA GLY A 149 1.00 -12.13 18.44
C GLY A 149 0.45 -10.80 17.92
N PHE A 150 0.67 -10.46 16.65
CA PHE A 150 0.23 -9.19 16.05
C PHE A 150 -0.74 -9.44 14.87
N PRO A 151 -2.05 -9.29 15.07
CA PRO A 151 -3.04 -9.65 14.05
C PRO A 151 -3.06 -8.66 12.89
N VAL A 152 -3.13 -9.20 11.66
CA VAL A 152 -3.40 -8.45 10.43
C VAL A 152 -4.77 -7.77 10.48
N LEU A 153 -5.76 -8.43 11.07
CA LEU A 153 -7.08 -7.85 11.27
C LEU A 153 -7.05 -6.78 12.36
N GLN A 154 -7.67 -5.64 12.06
CA GLN A 154 -7.95 -4.55 12.98
C GLN A 154 -9.24 -4.85 13.78
N GLY A 155 -9.50 -4.04 14.81
CA GLY A 155 -10.69 -4.14 15.63
C GLY A 155 -12.02 -3.94 14.91
N ASP A 156 -12.00 -3.27 13.75
CA ASP A 156 -13.16 -3.07 12.88
C ASP A 156 -13.37 -4.21 11.86
N GLY A 157 -12.54 -5.26 11.93
CA GLY A 157 -12.59 -6.42 11.03
C GLY A 157 -11.91 -6.19 9.67
N THR A 158 -11.33 -5.02 9.43
CA THR A 158 -10.56 -4.75 8.20
C THR A 158 -9.09 -5.17 8.36
N GLN A 159 -8.38 -5.39 7.25
CA GLN A 159 -6.97 -5.79 7.29
C GLN A 159 -6.02 -4.59 7.27
N ALA A 160 -4.93 -4.69 8.02
CA ALA A 160 -3.83 -3.74 7.95
C ALA A 160 -3.07 -3.86 6.62
N GLY A 161 -2.63 -2.73 6.08
CA GLY A 161 -1.86 -2.66 4.85
C GLY A 161 -2.03 -1.39 4.05
N TRP A 162 -1.75 -1.54 2.75
CA TRP A 162 -1.63 -0.46 1.79
C TRP A 162 -2.73 -0.57 0.75
N TYR A 163 -3.41 0.54 0.48
CA TYR A 163 -4.56 0.54 -0.42
C TYR A 163 -4.51 1.77 -1.34
N ALA A 164 -5.02 1.59 -2.54
CA ALA A 164 -5.23 2.65 -3.51
C ALA A 164 -6.64 2.49 -4.09
N GLN A 165 -7.44 3.56 -4.08
CA GLN A 165 -8.84 3.53 -4.53
C GLN A 165 -9.27 4.85 -5.18
N ASN A 166 -10.33 4.80 -5.97
CA ASN A 166 -10.98 5.94 -6.61
C ASN A 166 -9.98 6.85 -7.34
N HIS A 167 -9.19 6.29 -8.25
CA HIS A 167 -8.09 6.97 -8.94
C HIS A 167 -6.92 7.39 -8.03
N GLY A 168 -6.74 6.74 -6.88
CA GLY A 168 -5.61 6.97 -5.99
C GLY A 168 -4.33 6.24 -6.44
N ARG A 169 -3.17 6.82 -6.16
CA ARG A 169 -1.86 6.19 -6.28
C ARG A 169 -1.07 6.37 -4.99
N LEU A 170 -0.55 5.29 -4.42
CA LEU A 170 0.28 5.32 -3.23
C LEU A 170 1.76 5.23 -3.60
N LEU A 171 2.56 6.16 -3.10
CA LEU A 171 4.01 6.19 -3.27
C LEU A 171 4.70 6.03 -1.91
N LEU A 172 5.57 5.03 -1.79
CA LEU A 172 6.36 4.74 -0.60
C LEU A 172 7.86 4.67 -0.99
N PRO A 173 8.78 4.92 -0.04
CA PRO A 173 10.18 4.61 -0.27
C PRO A 173 10.37 3.08 -0.37
N THR A 174 11.43 2.68 -1.07
CA THR A 174 11.88 1.29 -1.10
C THR A 174 13.09 1.15 -0.18
N TYR A 175 13.13 0.11 0.64
CA TYR A 175 14.27 -0.23 1.48
C TYR A 175 15.03 -1.41 0.88
N PHE A 176 16.34 -1.31 0.70
CA PHE A 176 17.16 -2.43 0.24
C PHE A 176 18.00 -2.99 1.41
N ASP A 177 17.85 -4.28 1.67
CA ASP A 177 18.70 -5.02 2.60
C ASP A 177 19.86 -5.69 1.84
N PRO A 178 21.10 -5.19 1.99
CA PRO A 178 22.27 -5.77 1.33
C PRO A 178 22.66 -7.14 1.88
N ALA A 179 22.23 -7.52 3.09
CA ALA A 179 22.59 -8.82 3.68
C ALA A 179 21.81 -9.97 3.01
N THR A 180 20.55 -9.71 2.65
CA THR A 180 19.67 -10.69 1.99
C THR A 180 19.53 -10.45 0.49
N SER A 181 20.03 -9.32 -0.03
CA SER A 181 19.82 -8.87 -1.42
C SER A 181 18.33 -8.73 -1.77
N VAL A 182 17.52 -8.26 -0.81
CA VAL A 182 16.08 -8.06 -0.99
C VAL A 182 15.73 -6.58 -0.91
N ALA A 183 14.97 -6.09 -1.89
CA ALA A 183 14.31 -4.79 -1.80
C ALA A 183 12.88 -4.98 -1.28
N PHE A 184 12.51 -4.23 -0.25
CA PHE A 184 11.20 -4.24 0.37
C PHE A 184 10.44 -2.95 0.09
N TRP A 185 9.15 -3.08 -0.18
CA TRP A 185 8.21 -1.99 -0.37
C TRP A 185 6.96 -2.22 0.47
N GLY A 186 6.58 -1.21 1.26
CA GLY A 186 5.46 -1.34 2.21
C GLY A 186 5.78 -2.16 3.47
N THR A 187 7.04 -2.57 3.67
CA THR A 187 7.51 -3.16 4.91
C THR A 187 9.04 -3.12 4.99
N ALA A 188 9.58 -3.31 6.18
CA ALA A 188 11.00 -3.54 6.47
C ALA A 188 11.12 -4.14 7.88
N ALA A 189 12.20 -4.87 8.11
CA ALA A 189 12.59 -5.34 9.43
C ALA A 189 13.00 -4.15 10.32
N VAL A 190 12.46 -4.06 11.52
CA VAL A 190 12.96 -3.12 12.56
C VAL A 190 13.86 -3.87 13.55
N ASP A 191 13.48 -5.10 13.95
CA ASP A 191 14.25 -5.95 14.89
C ASP A 191 14.18 -7.47 14.58
N GLU A 192 13.28 -7.91 13.70
CA GLU A 192 13.03 -9.32 13.33
C GLU A 192 12.80 -9.44 11.81
N GLU A 193 12.56 -10.66 11.30
CA GLU A 193 12.19 -10.89 9.89
C GLU A 193 11.03 -9.98 9.44
N PRO A 194 11.09 -9.43 8.21
CA PRO A 194 10.08 -8.51 7.72
C PRO A 194 8.73 -9.21 7.57
N VAL A 195 7.69 -8.54 8.07
CA VAL A 195 6.30 -9.01 8.00
C VAL A 195 5.58 -8.28 6.89
N PHE A 196 4.75 -8.98 6.12
CA PHE A 196 4.06 -8.42 4.96
C PHE A 196 2.61 -8.08 5.28
N PRO A 197 2.25 -6.80 5.50
CA PRO A 197 0.86 -6.39 5.52
C PRO A 197 0.27 -6.42 4.10
N VAL A 198 -1.06 -6.27 3.98
CA VAL A 198 -1.74 -6.33 2.68
C VAL A 198 -1.12 -5.35 1.67
N ASN A 199 -0.91 -5.85 0.45
CA ASN A 199 -0.29 -5.19 -0.68
C ASN A 199 1.19 -4.80 -0.55
N ALA A 200 1.91 -5.31 0.46
CA ALA A 200 3.36 -5.21 0.52
C ALA A 200 4.05 -6.10 -0.55
N LEU A 201 5.30 -5.75 -0.88
CA LEU A 201 6.09 -6.39 -1.92
C LEU A 201 7.53 -6.62 -1.44
N ALA A 202 8.08 -7.80 -1.73
CA ALA A 202 9.51 -8.07 -1.69
C ALA A 202 10.05 -8.44 -3.07
N ILE A 203 11.28 -8.01 -3.34
CA ILE A 203 12.01 -8.22 -4.59
C ILE A 203 13.36 -8.84 -4.22
N ALA A 204 13.49 -10.16 -4.35
CA ALA A 204 14.75 -10.85 -4.10
C ALA A 204 15.61 -10.80 -5.36
N LEU A 205 16.78 -10.17 -5.27
CA LEU A 205 17.64 -9.92 -6.41
C LEU A 205 18.77 -10.94 -6.47
N SER A 206 19.05 -11.40 -7.68
CA SER A 206 20.13 -12.35 -7.94
C SER A 206 21.17 -11.77 -8.89
N ASN A 207 22.43 -12.13 -8.65
CA ASN A 207 23.60 -11.66 -9.41
C ASN A 207 23.72 -10.13 -9.46
N ILE A 208 23.39 -9.45 -8.36
CA ILE A 208 23.51 -8.01 -8.23
C ILE A 208 24.33 -7.67 -6.98
N VAL A 209 25.18 -6.64 -7.08
CA VAL A 209 25.94 -6.11 -5.94
C VAL A 209 25.36 -4.76 -5.54
N ASP A 210 25.18 -3.88 -6.52
CA ASP A 210 24.55 -2.58 -6.35
C ASP A 210 23.24 -2.54 -7.15
N PRO A 211 22.08 -2.66 -6.50
CA PRO A 211 20.80 -2.63 -7.19
C PRO A 211 20.48 -1.24 -7.73
N PRO A 212 19.74 -1.14 -8.85
CA PRO A 212 19.19 0.13 -9.28
C PRO A 212 18.20 0.67 -8.24
N GLU A 213 17.97 1.98 -8.25
CA GLU A 213 16.88 2.55 -7.49
C GLU A 213 15.53 2.01 -7.98
N PHE A 214 14.71 1.51 -7.06
CA PHE A 214 13.34 1.08 -7.33
C PHE A 214 12.37 2.20 -6.96
N THR A 215 11.64 2.70 -7.96
CA THR A 215 10.42 3.50 -7.73
C THR A 215 9.22 2.60 -7.90
N ILE A 216 8.46 2.41 -6.82
CA ILE A 216 7.30 1.53 -6.80
C ILE A 216 6.06 2.31 -6.34
N ALA A 217 4.96 2.13 -7.06
CA ALA A 217 3.66 2.70 -6.71
C ALA A 217 2.57 1.62 -6.69
N LEU A 218 1.66 1.69 -5.72
CA LEU A 218 0.41 0.92 -5.76
C LEU A 218 -0.68 1.78 -6.39
N LEU A 219 -1.33 1.26 -7.44
CA LEU A 219 -2.33 1.96 -8.24
C LEU A 219 -3.73 1.43 -7.92
N ALA A 220 -4.70 2.34 -7.81
CA ALA A 220 -6.10 1.97 -7.90
C ALA A 220 -6.37 1.42 -9.32
N PRO A 221 -7.21 0.37 -9.48
CA PRO A 221 -7.49 -0.22 -10.80
C PRO A 221 -8.05 0.76 -11.85
N ASP A 222 -8.67 1.85 -11.40
CA ASP A 222 -9.26 2.91 -12.19
C ASP A 222 -8.34 4.12 -12.42
N HIS A 223 -7.13 4.16 -11.84
CA HIS A 223 -6.19 5.26 -12.03
C HIS A 223 -5.72 5.36 -13.49
N GLY A 224 -5.64 6.57 -14.06
CA GLY A 224 -5.26 6.79 -15.46
C GLY A 224 -3.80 6.47 -15.84
N ALA A 225 -3.02 5.91 -14.90
CA ALA A 225 -1.66 5.42 -15.14
C ALA A 225 -1.63 3.89 -15.30
N VAL A 226 -2.75 3.21 -14.99
CA VAL A 226 -2.93 1.79 -15.25
C VAL A 226 -3.02 1.62 -16.78
N PRO A 227 -2.19 0.76 -17.39
CA PRO A 227 -2.30 0.46 -18.82
C PRO A 227 -3.70 -0.03 -19.20
N GLU A 228 -4.20 0.40 -20.34
CA GLU A 228 -5.48 -0.06 -20.88
C GLU A 228 -5.53 -1.59 -20.97
N GLY A 229 -6.74 -2.16 -20.88
CA GLY A 229 -6.93 -3.60 -20.95
C GLY A 229 -6.89 -4.33 -19.62
N THR A 230 -7.18 -3.64 -18.51
CA THR A 230 -7.43 -4.24 -17.20
C THR A 230 -8.86 -4.76 -17.08
N THR A 231 -9.23 -5.78 -17.88
CA THR A 231 -10.46 -6.55 -17.61
C THR A 231 -10.22 -7.60 -16.53
N GLY A 232 -11.28 -8.23 -15.98
CA GLY A 232 -11.14 -9.30 -14.98
C GLY A 232 -11.23 -8.83 -13.53
N SER A 233 -10.73 -9.65 -12.60
CA SER A 233 -10.71 -9.36 -11.16
C SER A 233 -9.30 -9.01 -10.72
N ILE A 234 -9.13 -7.82 -10.12
CA ILE A 234 -7.83 -7.25 -9.76
C ILE A 234 -7.77 -7.11 -8.24
N LEU A 235 -6.71 -7.64 -7.63
CA LEU A 235 -6.46 -7.53 -6.19
C LEU A 235 -5.45 -6.42 -5.86
N GLY A 236 -4.53 -6.14 -6.78
CA GLY A 236 -3.56 -5.06 -6.64
C GLY A 236 -2.77 -4.84 -7.93
N ILE A 237 -2.29 -3.62 -8.14
CA ILE A 237 -1.45 -3.23 -9.29
C ILE A 237 -0.24 -2.44 -8.77
N TRP A 238 0.96 -2.96 -9.04
CA TRP A 238 2.23 -2.32 -8.68
C TRP A 238 2.94 -1.84 -9.93
N ASP A 239 3.09 -0.52 -10.08
CA ASP A 239 3.95 0.07 -11.11
C ASP A 239 5.39 0.12 -10.59
N ILE A 240 6.25 -0.76 -11.11
CA ILE A 240 7.64 -0.91 -10.71
C ILE A 240 8.53 -0.34 -11.80
N ARG A 241 9.36 0.64 -11.44
CA ARG A 241 10.31 1.30 -12.35
C ARG A 241 11.70 1.28 -11.75
N LEU A 242 12.69 1.05 -12.62
CA LEU A 242 14.09 1.10 -12.25
C LEU A 242 14.73 2.41 -12.71
N GLY A 243 15.58 3.01 -11.86
CA GLY A 243 16.41 4.15 -12.24
C GLY A 243 17.41 3.80 -13.36
N THR A 244 17.89 2.55 -13.38
CA THR A 244 18.71 1.98 -14.45
C THR A 244 18.31 0.51 -14.70
N PRO A 245 18.47 -0.02 -15.93
CA PRO A 245 18.19 -1.43 -16.19
C PRO A 245 19.02 -2.37 -15.30
N LEU A 246 18.50 -3.58 -15.04
CA LEU A 246 19.26 -4.61 -14.35
C LEU A 246 20.56 -4.94 -15.12
N PRO A 247 21.67 -5.24 -14.41
CA PRO A 247 22.89 -5.74 -15.03
C PRO A 247 22.65 -7.02 -15.85
N GLN A 248 23.48 -7.26 -16.85
CA GLN A 248 23.38 -8.47 -17.66
C GLN A 248 23.54 -9.72 -16.77
N GLY A 249 22.58 -10.65 -16.85
CA GLY A 249 22.57 -11.88 -16.07
C GLY A 249 21.96 -11.74 -14.66
N ALA A 250 21.58 -10.54 -14.26
CA ALA A 250 20.77 -10.30 -13.06
C ALA A 250 19.29 -10.55 -13.34
N TRP A 251 18.56 -10.96 -12.30
CA TRP A 251 17.14 -11.24 -12.33
C TRP A 251 16.54 -11.09 -10.93
N ALA A 252 15.21 -11.07 -10.82
CA ALA A 252 14.49 -10.95 -9.56
C ALA A 252 13.40 -12.02 -9.40
N ASP A 253 13.21 -12.49 -8.16
CA ASP A 253 11.96 -13.09 -7.70
C ASP A 253 11.09 -12.00 -7.07
N LEU A 254 9.79 -12.01 -7.35
CA LEU A 254 8.82 -11.05 -6.81
C LEU A 254 7.80 -11.76 -5.94
N PHE A 255 7.57 -11.22 -4.74
CA PHE A 255 6.68 -11.75 -3.72
C PHE A 255 5.61 -10.70 -3.40
N PHE A 256 4.39 -10.93 -3.88
CA PHE A 256 3.26 -10.02 -3.68
C PHE A 256 2.36 -10.53 -2.56
N ARG A 257 2.23 -9.77 -1.47
CA ARG A 257 1.20 -10.02 -0.46
C ARG A 257 -0.13 -9.46 -0.98
N TYR A 258 -0.98 -10.31 -1.56
CA TYR A 258 -2.24 -9.86 -2.17
C TYR A 258 -3.34 -9.64 -1.14
N ASP A 259 -4.41 -8.90 -1.48
CA ASP A 259 -5.57 -8.71 -0.61
C ASP A 259 -6.49 -9.95 -0.61
N ASP A 260 -6.34 -10.80 0.41
CA ASP A 260 -7.09 -12.04 0.57
C ASP A 260 -8.57 -11.80 0.95
N ALA A 261 -8.85 -10.74 1.72
CA ALA A 261 -10.21 -10.34 2.02
C ALA A 261 -10.96 -9.91 0.75
N LEU A 262 -10.30 -9.17 -0.15
CA LEU A 262 -10.85 -8.81 -1.44
C LEU A 262 -11.03 -10.05 -2.32
N ALA A 263 -10.07 -10.96 -2.37
CA ALA A 263 -10.18 -12.22 -3.12
C ALA A 263 -11.41 -13.04 -2.67
N ALA A 264 -11.59 -13.19 -1.36
CA ALA A 264 -12.74 -13.86 -0.77
C ALA A 264 -14.06 -13.13 -1.10
N SER A 265 -14.08 -11.79 -1.01
CA SER A 265 -15.27 -10.99 -1.32
C SER A 265 -15.71 -11.10 -2.79
N LEU A 266 -14.76 -11.33 -3.70
CA LEU A 266 -14.98 -11.55 -5.12
C LEU A 266 -15.30 -13.01 -5.45
N GLY A 267 -15.23 -13.92 -4.46
CA GLY A 267 -15.46 -15.35 -4.64
C GLY A 267 -14.38 -16.03 -5.49
N LEU A 268 -13.15 -15.50 -5.48
CA LEU A 268 -12.03 -16.08 -6.21
C LEU A 268 -11.50 -17.31 -5.47
N ASN A 269 -11.14 -18.34 -6.22
CA ASN A 269 -10.31 -19.42 -5.71
C ASN A 269 -8.85 -18.96 -5.74
N GLU A 270 -8.21 -18.84 -4.58
CA GLU A 270 -6.86 -18.31 -4.46
C GLU A 270 -5.82 -19.12 -5.26
N LEU A 271 -6.01 -20.43 -5.39
CA LEU A 271 -5.13 -21.29 -6.19
C LEU A 271 -5.15 -20.98 -7.70
N ASP A 272 -6.20 -20.29 -8.17
CA ASP A 272 -6.33 -19.88 -9.56
C ASP A 272 -5.69 -18.51 -9.84
N LEU A 273 -5.31 -17.76 -8.80
CA LEU A 273 -4.69 -16.44 -8.95
C LEU A 273 -3.40 -16.50 -9.77
N LYS A 274 -3.15 -15.43 -10.53
CA LYS A 274 -1.94 -15.22 -11.32
C LYS A 274 -1.39 -13.83 -11.09
N VAL A 275 -0.08 -13.71 -11.26
CA VAL A 275 0.59 -12.44 -11.50
C VAL A 275 0.62 -12.20 -13.01
N TYR A 276 0.23 -10.99 -13.40
CA TYR A 276 0.30 -10.50 -14.77
C TYR A 276 1.36 -9.42 -14.86
N HIS A 277 2.09 -9.38 -15.98
CA HIS A 277 3.05 -8.33 -16.29
C HIS A 277 2.63 -7.64 -17.58
N PHE A 278 2.65 -6.32 -17.60
CA PHE A 278 2.36 -5.54 -18.79
C PHE A 278 3.61 -5.45 -19.69
N ASP A 279 3.61 -6.08 -20.85
CA ASP A 279 4.82 -6.13 -21.71
C ASP A 279 5.07 -4.85 -22.54
N GLY A 280 4.29 -3.79 -22.30
CA GLY A 280 4.27 -2.57 -23.10
C GLY A 280 3.12 -2.53 -24.12
N LEU A 281 2.48 -3.67 -24.38
CA LEU A 281 1.32 -3.78 -25.28
C LEU A 281 0.13 -4.45 -24.59
N ALA A 282 0.36 -5.51 -23.82
CA ALA A 282 -0.70 -6.29 -23.18
C ALA A 282 -0.29 -6.86 -21.82
N TRP A 283 -1.32 -7.12 -21.00
CA TRP A 283 -1.17 -7.91 -19.79
C TRP A 283 -0.98 -9.39 -20.14
N ALA A 284 0.19 -9.93 -19.77
CA ALA A 284 0.52 -11.33 -19.97
C ALA A 284 0.59 -12.06 -18.62
N PRO A 285 -0.11 -13.21 -18.44
CA PRO A 285 0.02 -14.01 -17.23
C PRO A 285 1.41 -14.63 -17.14
N LEU A 286 1.97 -14.65 -15.94
CA LEU A 286 3.23 -15.31 -15.64
C LEU A 286 2.98 -16.65 -14.93
N ALA A 287 4.02 -17.50 -14.93
CA ALA A 287 4.01 -18.72 -14.13
C ALA A 287 4.06 -18.32 -12.64
N THR A 288 2.92 -18.39 -11.97
CA THR A 288 2.75 -17.98 -10.57
C THR A 288 2.62 -19.17 -9.65
N LEU A 289 3.40 -19.16 -8.57
CA LEU A 289 3.19 -19.99 -7.38
C LEU A 289 2.36 -19.17 -6.40
N VAL A 290 1.22 -19.70 -5.95
CA VAL A 290 0.40 -19.09 -4.90
C VAL A 290 0.59 -19.89 -3.62
N LEU A 291 0.81 -19.20 -2.51
CA LEU A 291 0.85 -19.74 -1.16
C LEU A 291 -0.34 -19.15 -0.39
N PRO A 292 -1.53 -19.80 -0.41
CA PRO A 292 -2.75 -19.27 0.20
C PRO A 292 -2.62 -19.08 1.73
N ASP A 293 -1.93 -20.00 2.41
CA ASP A 293 -1.73 -19.92 3.86
C ASP A 293 -0.93 -18.67 4.27
N GLU A 294 -0.09 -18.15 3.36
CA GLU A 294 0.71 -16.93 3.55
C GLU A 294 0.09 -15.72 2.85
N ASN A 295 -0.90 -15.95 1.99
CA ASN A 295 -1.50 -14.97 1.06
C ASN A 295 -0.46 -14.31 0.14
N ILE A 296 0.51 -15.08 -0.34
CA ILE A 296 1.61 -14.60 -1.19
C ILE A 296 1.48 -15.20 -2.60
N ALA A 297 1.66 -14.36 -3.62
CA ALA A 297 1.86 -14.77 -5.01
C ALA A 297 3.31 -14.51 -5.43
N ILE A 298 3.96 -15.53 -6.00
CA ILE A 298 5.38 -15.54 -6.32
C ILE A 298 5.58 -15.74 -7.82
N ILE A 299 6.48 -14.95 -8.42
CA ILE A 299 7.02 -15.16 -9.77
C ILE A 299 8.53 -15.10 -9.74
N SER A 300 9.17 -15.84 -10.66
CA SER A 300 10.61 -16.02 -10.68
C SER A 300 11.29 -15.65 -11.98
N GLY A 301 12.56 -15.25 -11.90
CA GLY A 301 13.40 -14.99 -13.05
C GLY A 301 13.01 -13.74 -13.85
N VAL A 302 12.47 -12.73 -13.18
CA VAL A 302 12.05 -11.47 -13.80
C VAL A 302 13.27 -10.64 -14.19
N THR A 303 13.34 -10.22 -15.45
CA THR A 303 14.45 -9.41 -15.99
C THR A 303 14.03 -8.03 -16.48
N SER A 304 12.73 -7.74 -16.49
CA SER A 304 12.17 -6.46 -16.90
C SER A 304 11.05 -6.05 -15.95
N PHE A 305 10.90 -4.73 -15.77
CA PHE A 305 9.95 -4.15 -14.82
C PHE A 305 9.07 -3.14 -15.51
N SER A 306 7.80 -3.22 -15.18
CA SER A 306 6.72 -2.33 -15.57
C SER A 306 5.54 -2.64 -14.62
N PRO A 307 4.31 -2.18 -14.87
CA PRO A 307 3.17 -2.60 -14.08
C PRO A 307 3.00 -4.13 -13.99
N PHE A 308 2.89 -4.62 -12.76
CA PHE A 308 2.47 -5.96 -12.40
C PHE A 308 1.09 -5.91 -11.73
N ALA A 309 0.28 -6.94 -11.93
CA ALA A 309 -1.02 -7.06 -11.28
C ALA A 309 -1.22 -8.46 -10.72
N VAL A 310 -1.82 -8.57 -9.54
CA VAL A 310 -2.30 -9.85 -9.00
C VAL A 310 -3.80 -9.91 -9.21
N GLY A 311 -4.29 -11.04 -9.73
CA GLY A 311 -5.72 -11.23 -9.94
C GLY A 311 -6.05 -12.46 -10.77
N LEU A 312 -7.22 -12.41 -11.41
CA LEU A 312 -7.74 -13.49 -12.24
C LEU A 312 -8.33 -12.94 -13.54
N ASN A 313 -7.99 -13.59 -14.65
CA ASN A 313 -8.47 -13.26 -16.01
C ASN A 313 -8.17 -11.83 -16.47
N ILE A 314 -7.02 -11.28 -16.06
CA ILE A 314 -6.57 -9.96 -16.52
C ILE A 314 -6.12 -10.03 -17.97
N SER A 315 -6.79 -9.32 -18.87
CA SER A 315 -6.44 -9.30 -20.29
C SER A 315 -7.00 -8.09 -21.03
N ASN A 316 -6.33 -7.72 -22.12
CA ASN A 316 -6.75 -6.63 -23.01
C ASN A 316 -7.98 -6.96 -23.88
N GLN A 317 -8.76 -7.99 -23.54
CA GLN A 317 -9.92 -8.40 -24.35
C GLN A 317 -11.03 -7.34 -24.30
N VAL A 318 -10.96 -6.39 -25.23
CA VAL A 318 -12.15 -5.71 -25.75
C VAL A 318 -13.10 -6.81 -26.26
N PRO A 319 -14.40 -6.82 -25.90
CA PRO A 319 -15.32 -7.85 -26.37
C PRO A 319 -15.20 -8.00 -27.88
N GLU A 320 -14.90 -9.21 -28.38
CA GLU A 320 -14.57 -9.40 -29.78
C GLU A 320 -15.67 -8.80 -30.70
N PRO A 321 -15.29 -8.16 -31.83
CA PRO A 321 -16.22 -7.62 -32.82
C PRO A 321 -17.28 -8.62 -33.30
N ALA A 322 -17.04 -9.93 -33.16
CA ALA A 322 -18.01 -10.98 -33.44
C ALA A 322 -19.31 -10.83 -32.62
N SER A 323 -19.22 -10.35 -31.38
CA SER A 323 -20.38 -10.12 -30.50
C SER A 323 -21.25 -8.97 -31.02
N LEU A 324 -20.63 -7.91 -31.55
CA LEU A 324 -21.31 -6.80 -32.22
C LEU A 324 -21.86 -7.19 -33.60
N ALA A 325 -21.12 -8.02 -34.35
CA ALA A 325 -21.57 -8.53 -35.64
C ALA A 325 -22.80 -9.45 -35.49
N LEU A 326 -22.84 -10.31 -34.47
CA LEU A 326 -23.99 -11.18 -34.18
C LEU A 326 -25.22 -10.38 -33.71
N LEU A 327 -25.03 -9.32 -32.91
CA LEU A 327 -26.10 -8.40 -32.52
C LEU A 327 -26.63 -7.59 -33.72
N ALA A 328 -25.75 -7.11 -34.60
CA ALA A 328 -26.13 -6.39 -35.81
C ALA A 328 -26.86 -7.31 -36.80
N LEU A 329 -26.39 -8.54 -37.00
CA LEU A 329 -27.03 -9.54 -37.86
C LEU A 329 -28.37 -10.02 -37.28
N GLY A 330 -28.47 -10.22 -35.97
CA GLY A 330 -29.71 -10.54 -35.27
C GLY A 330 -30.74 -9.41 -35.35
N GLY A 331 -30.31 -8.17 -35.16
CA GLY A 331 -31.14 -6.98 -35.31
C GLY A 331 -31.66 -6.78 -36.74
N LEU A 332 -30.81 -7.00 -37.75
CA LEU A 332 -31.19 -6.96 -39.17
C LEU A 332 -32.17 -8.09 -39.54
N ALA A 333 -32.00 -9.30 -39.00
CA ALA A 333 -32.93 -10.40 -39.22
C ALA A 333 -34.32 -10.13 -38.63
N LEU A 334 -34.37 -9.53 -37.44
CA LEU A 334 -35.63 -9.13 -36.78
C LEU A 334 -36.34 -7.99 -37.54
N LEU A 335 -35.58 -6.98 -38.01
CA LEU A 335 -36.13 -5.90 -38.84
C LEU A 335 -36.66 -6.40 -40.19
N ARG A 336 -36.02 -7.42 -40.78
CA ARG A 336 -36.47 -8.03 -42.04
C ARG A 336 -37.74 -8.88 -41.85
N ARG A 337 -37.92 -9.50 -40.68
CA ARG A 337 -39.13 -10.27 -40.34
C ARG A 337 -40.34 -9.36 -40.11
N ARG A 338 -40.14 -8.19 -39.49
CA ARG A 338 -41.22 -7.22 -39.22
C ARG A 338 -41.77 -6.50 -40.45
N ARG A 339 -41.02 -6.48 -41.57
CA ARG A 339 -41.47 -5.89 -42.85
C ARG A 339 -42.21 -6.87 -43.77
N ARG A 340 -42.32 -8.15 -43.39
CA ARG A 340 -42.99 -9.21 -44.16
C ARG A 340 -44.29 -9.72 -43.53
N SER A 341 -44.73 -9.11 -42.44
CA SER A 341 -46.03 -9.29 -41.79
C SER A 341 -46.84 -8.00 -41.91
#